data_AF-A0A238YPX0-F1
#
_entry.id   AF-A0A238YPX0-F1
#
_cell.length_a   1.000
_cell.length_b   1.000
_cell.length_c   1.000
_cell.angle_alpha   90.00
_cell.angle_beta   90.00
_cell.angle_gamma   90.00
#
_symmetry.space_group_name_H-M   'P 1'
#
loop_
_entity.id
_entity.type
_entity.pdbx_description
1 polymer ?
#
loop_
_entity_poly.entity_id
_entity_poly.type
_entity_poly.pdbx_seq_one_letter_code
_entity_poly.pdbx_strand_id
1 'polypeptide(L)'
;MKDGSRLYTGFPIDSINTRFVIGTNKFCMNMSLFSQLDYKENLSKCLLDYKLIDNVIQTSQYSGYIVERFTADSLTLCEKINDTPDEKLKRLYLVREETMIADYKEKYKNQTHIVASSNFTPKIKESFMKLLNEDFNKHSSYYNLRLSGRIIIFPKEKKVKTEITNSTRKDSIQLKRISNYFNNSFEDWDLKDFMAYESVELPFVFEVKKNWPSN
;
A
#
# COMPACT_ATOMS: atom_id res chain seq x y z
N MET A 1 15.08 2.81 25.29
CA MET A 1 13.67 3.19 25.57
C MET A 1 13.45 3.04 27.06
N LYS A 2 12.81 4.02 27.73
CA LYS A 2 12.72 4.12 29.20
C LYS A 2 11.31 3.86 29.75
N ASP A 3 10.36 3.51 28.91
CA ASP A 3 8.92 3.47 29.16
C ASP A 3 8.32 2.04 29.06
N GLY A 4 9.16 1.01 28.97
CA GLY A 4 8.69 -0.38 28.91
C GLY A 4 7.89 -0.73 27.66
N SER A 5 7.81 0.18 26.68
CA SER A 5 7.18 -0.08 25.38
C SER A 5 7.99 -1.13 24.63
N ARG A 6 7.32 -2.23 24.29
CA ARG A 6 7.84 -3.25 23.37
C ARG A 6 7.48 -2.81 21.96
N LEU A 7 8.45 -2.80 21.05
CA LEU A 7 8.15 -2.71 19.63
C LEU A 7 7.10 -3.78 19.31
N TYR A 8 6.03 -3.38 18.63
CA TYR A 8 5.02 -4.31 18.16
C TYR A 8 5.67 -5.27 17.17
N THR A 9 6.13 -6.42 17.67
CA THR A 9 6.61 -7.55 16.87
C THR A 9 5.41 -8.41 16.49
N GLY A 10 4.47 -7.81 15.75
CA GLY A 10 3.47 -8.58 15.03
C GLY A 10 4.17 -9.47 14.00
N PHE A 11 3.68 -10.70 13.82
CA PHE A 11 4.22 -11.67 12.88
C PHE A 11 4.46 -11.04 11.49
N PRO A 12 5.57 -11.38 10.80
CA PRO A 12 6.01 -10.73 9.55
C PRO A 12 5.20 -11.15 8.30
N ILE A 13 3.90 -11.40 8.48
CA ILE A 13 2.97 -11.73 7.40
C ILE A 13 1.89 -10.64 7.26
N ASP A 14 1.66 -9.84 8.31
CA ASP A 14 0.71 -8.72 8.30
C ASP A 14 1.38 -7.41 8.72
N SER A 15 2.52 -7.06 8.11
CA SER A 15 2.88 -5.63 8.04
C SER A 15 1.83 -4.96 7.15
N ILE A 16 0.69 -4.59 7.75
CA ILE A 16 -0.22 -3.63 7.13
C ILE A 16 0.60 -2.35 7.08
N ASN A 17 1.27 -2.10 5.95
CA ASN A 17 2.00 -0.87 5.75
C ASN A 17 0.93 0.21 5.53
N THR A 18 0.49 0.79 6.64
CA THR A 18 -0.61 1.74 6.69
C THR A 18 -0.13 3.09 6.21
N ARG A 19 -0.66 3.56 5.07
CA ARG A 19 -0.46 4.94 4.64
C ARG A 19 -1.54 5.84 5.23
N PHE A 20 -1.10 6.96 5.80
CA PHE A 20 -1.98 8.05 6.23
C PHE A 20 -1.97 9.16 5.18
N VAL A 21 -3.14 9.66 4.83
CA VAL A 21 -3.29 10.84 3.98
C VAL A 21 -4.04 11.89 4.79
N ILE A 22 -3.38 13.01 5.04
CA ILE A 22 -3.95 14.13 5.81
C ILE A 22 -3.98 15.33 4.86
N GLY A 23 -5.17 15.61 4.33
CA GLY A 23 -5.45 16.78 3.49
C GLY A 23 -6.24 17.84 4.26
N THR A 24 -6.55 18.96 3.62
CA THR A 24 -7.37 20.01 4.25
C THR A 24 -8.74 19.45 4.68
N ASN A 25 -8.98 19.38 5.98
CA ASN A 25 -10.20 18.85 6.63
C ASN A 25 -10.54 17.39 6.33
N LYS A 26 -9.64 16.63 5.69
CA LYS A 26 -9.84 15.21 5.35
C LYS A 26 -8.72 14.35 5.91
N PHE A 27 -9.09 13.29 6.62
CA PHE A 27 -8.15 12.36 7.23
C PHE A 27 -8.43 10.93 6.76
N CYS A 28 -7.41 10.24 6.27
CA CYS A 28 -7.53 8.89 5.72
C CYS A 28 -6.50 7.97 6.37
N MET A 29 -6.96 6.87 6.94
CA MET A 29 -6.12 5.82 7.50
C MET A 29 -6.17 4.58 6.63
N ASN A 30 -5.06 3.83 6.62
CA ASN A 30 -5.01 2.49 6.05
C ASN A 30 -5.26 2.42 4.54
N MET A 31 -4.71 3.39 3.81
CA MET A 31 -4.70 3.34 2.35
C MET A 31 -3.68 2.30 1.85
N SER A 32 -4.07 1.50 0.85
CA SER A 32 -3.19 0.50 0.22
C SER A 32 -1.94 1.16 -0.39
N LEU A 33 -0.77 0.55 -0.21
CA LEU A 33 0.49 1.00 -0.81
C LEU A 33 0.69 0.54 -2.27
N PHE A 34 -0.03 -0.49 -2.70
CA PHE A 34 0.23 -1.14 -4.00
C PHE A 34 -0.50 -0.47 -5.18
N SER A 35 -1.62 0.20 -4.93
CA SER A 35 -2.32 0.94 -5.98
C SER A 35 -1.76 2.36 -6.12
N GLN A 36 -1.55 2.80 -7.35
CA GLN A 36 -1.61 4.22 -7.71
C GLN A 36 -3.02 4.64 -7.37
N LEU A 37 -3.11 5.23 -6.20
CA LEU A 37 -4.30 5.91 -5.76
C LEU A 37 -4.36 7.18 -6.59
N ASP A 38 -5.39 7.30 -7.43
CA ASP A 38 -5.70 8.58 -8.01
C ASP A 38 -6.08 9.51 -6.85
N TYR A 39 -5.21 10.49 -6.56
CA TYR A 39 -5.30 11.33 -5.35
C TYR A 39 -6.66 12.03 -5.25
N LYS A 40 -7.27 12.36 -6.39
CA LYS A 40 -8.59 13.01 -6.48
C LYS A 40 -9.76 12.06 -6.21
N GLU A 41 -9.73 10.81 -6.69
CA GLU A 41 -10.81 9.84 -6.44
C GLU A 41 -10.82 9.30 -5.01
N ASN A 42 -9.72 9.45 -4.27
CA ASN A 42 -9.61 8.92 -2.92
C ASN A 42 -9.87 9.94 -1.81
N LEU A 43 -9.61 11.25 -2.00
CA LEU A 43 -10.08 12.26 -1.03
C LEU A 43 -11.61 12.24 -0.84
N SER A 44 -12.36 11.84 -1.88
CA SER A 44 -13.80 11.61 -1.78
C SER A 44 -14.16 10.28 -1.10
N LYS A 45 -13.30 9.25 -1.19
CA LYS A 45 -13.41 7.98 -0.44
C LYS A 45 -12.88 8.07 0.99
N CYS A 46 -12.17 9.14 1.34
CA CYS A 46 -11.71 9.39 2.70
C CYS A 46 -12.89 9.74 3.60
N LEU A 47 -13.17 8.83 4.53
CA LEU A 47 -14.43 8.80 5.27
C LEU A 47 -14.48 9.74 6.49
N LEU A 48 -13.37 10.42 6.83
CA LEU A 48 -13.31 11.23 8.05
C LEU A 48 -13.03 12.69 7.71
N ASP A 49 -14.09 13.48 7.82
CA ASP A 49 -13.95 14.92 8.03
C ASP A 49 -13.31 15.17 9.39
N TYR A 50 -12.44 16.17 9.45
CA TYR A 50 -11.88 16.62 10.73
C TYR A 50 -11.84 18.14 10.82
N LYS A 51 -11.87 18.63 12.06
CA LYS A 51 -11.54 20.02 12.38
C LYS A 51 -10.21 20.05 13.10
N LEU A 52 -9.33 20.98 12.72
CA LEU A 52 -8.14 21.29 13.51
C LEU A 52 -8.51 22.37 14.52
N ILE A 53 -8.46 22.05 15.81
CA ILE A 53 -8.66 22.99 16.91
C ILE A 53 -7.38 22.97 17.72
N ASP A 54 -6.61 24.05 17.68
CA ASP A 54 -5.25 24.13 18.20
C ASP A 54 -4.38 22.98 17.67
N ASN A 55 -3.88 22.11 18.56
CA ASN A 55 -3.12 20.91 18.20
C ASN A 55 -3.98 19.64 18.14
N VAL A 56 -5.31 19.74 18.09
CA VAL A 56 -6.21 18.59 18.07
C VAL A 56 -6.86 18.43 16.70
N ILE A 57 -6.60 17.30 16.05
CA ILE A 57 -7.33 16.79 14.89
C ILE A 57 -8.60 16.13 15.42
N GLN A 58 -9.70 16.88 15.47
CA GLN A 58 -10.98 16.40 15.94
C GLN A 58 -11.73 15.67 14.81
N THR A 59 -11.84 14.35 14.91
CA THR A 59 -12.57 13.50 13.96
C THR A 59 -14.02 13.23 14.39
N SER A 60 -14.34 13.42 15.67
CA SER A 60 -15.72 13.37 16.19
C SER A 60 -15.86 14.21 17.48
N GLN A 61 -17.07 14.27 18.04
CA GLN A 61 -17.29 14.92 19.34
C GLN A 61 -16.61 14.21 20.53
N TYR A 62 -16.29 12.91 20.40
CA TYR A 62 -15.74 12.08 21.48
C TYR A 62 -14.31 11.57 21.21
N SER A 63 -13.81 11.78 19.99
CA SER A 63 -12.53 11.23 19.56
C SER A 63 -11.78 12.14 18.59
N GLY A 64 -10.47 11.98 18.57
CA GLY A 64 -9.58 12.65 17.65
C GLY A 64 -8.14 12.25 17.89
N TYR A 65 -7.22 13.13 17.50
CA TYR A 65 -5.80 12.97 17.71
C TYR A 65 -5.19 14.27 18.22
N ILE A 66 -4.31 14.17 19.22
CA ILE A 66 -3.45 15.27 19.67
C ILE A 66 -2.17 15.20 18.84
N VAL A 67 -1.81 16.31 18.20
CA VAL A 67 -0.52 16.51 17.57
C VAL A 67 0.50 16.79 18.67
N GLU A 68 1.31 15.78 19.00
CA GLU A 68 2.39 15.89 20.00
C GLU A 68 3.66 16.47 19.37
N ARG A 69 3.93 16.13 18.10
CA ARG A 69 5.09 16.61 17.36
C ARG A 69 4.75 16.76 15.88
N PHE A 70 5.14 17.89 15.30
CA PHE A 70 5.05 18.11 13.86
C PHE A 70 6.34 18.76 13.36
N THR A 71 7.02 18.09 12.44
CA THR A 71 8.28 18.53 11.85
C THR A 71 8.20 18.39 10.33
N ALA A 72 9.25 18.82 9.62
CA ALA A 72 9.28 18.74 8.17
C ALA A 72 9.13 17.28 7.67
N ASP A 73 9.69 16.31 8.39
CA ASP A 73 9.81 14.91 7.99
C ASP A 73 8.97 13.93 8.84
N SER A 74 8.48 14.33 10.02
CA SER A 74 7.72 13.43 10.89
C SER A 74 6.56 14.10 11.63
N LEU A 75 5.58 13.27 11.98
CA LEU A 75 4.36 13.62 12.71
C LEU A 75 4.12 12.57 13.81
N THR A 76 3.92 13.02 15.05
CA THR A 76 3.50 12.17 16.16
C THR A 76 2.09 12.54 16.58
N LEU A 77 1.20 11.56 16.56
CA LEU A 77 -0.20 11.70 16.97
C LEU A 77 -0.46 10.81 18.18
N CYS A 78 -1.09 11.34 19.21
CA CYS A 78 -1.68 10.54 20.28
C CYS A 78 -3.19 10.48 20.08
N GLU A 79 -3.81 9.30 20.20
CA GLU A 79 -5.26 9.19 20.23
C GLU A 79 -5.84 10.07 21.35
N LYS A 80 -6.98 10.69 21.09
CA LYS A 80 -7.80 11.38 22.08
C LYS A 80 -9.13 10.69 22.14
N ILE A 81 -9.49 10.12 23.28
CA ILE A 81 -10.80 9.53 23.54
C ILE A 81 -11.25 10.03 24.91
N ASN A 82 -12.46 10.56 24.99
CA ASN A 82 -13.00 11.05 26.26
C ASN A 82 -12.98 9.93 27.32
N ASP A 83 -12.73 10.31 28.57
CA ASP A 83 -12.73 9.41 29.74
C ASP A 83 -11.74 8.23 29.63
N THR A 84 -10.75 8.32 28.73
CA THR A 84 -9.69 7.32 28.56
C THR A 84 -8.36 7.83 29.12
N PRO A 85 -7.76 7.12 30.09
CA PRO A 85 -6.44 7.45 30.61
C PRO A 85 -5.33 7.41 29.55
N ASP A 86 -4.30 8.26 29.69
CA ASP A 86 -3.21 8.41 28.72
C ASP A 86 -2.48 7.10 28.43
N GLU A 87 -2.28 6.25 29.44
CA GLU A 87 -1.59 4.97 29.28
C GLU A 87 -2.33 3.97 28.37
N LYS A 88 -3.61 4.23 28.07
CA LYS A 88 -4.42 3.43 27.15
C LYS A 88 -4.53 4.03 25.75
N LEU A 89 -4.04 5.24 25.53
CA LEU A 89 -4.10 5.94 24.25
C LEU A 89 -2.95 5.47 23.35
N LYS A 90 -3.25 5.19 22.07
CA LYS A 90 -2.20 4.81 21.12
C LYS A 90 -1.48 6.03 20.58
N ARG A 91 -0.16 5.89 20.39
CA ARG A 91 0.68 6.86 19.70
C ARG A 91 1.07 6.35 18.32
N LEU A 92 0.88 7.18 17.31
CA LEU A 92 1.27 6.94 15.93
C LEU A 92 2.51 7.79 15.61
N TYR A 93 3.57 7.13 15.16
CA TYR A 93 4.79 7.78 14.71
C TYR A 93 4.85 7.68 13.20
N LEU A 94 4.59 8.80 12.53
CA LEU A 94 4.47 8.88 11.08
C LEU A 94 5.70 9.57 10.52
N VAL A 95 6.21 9.02 9.42
CA VAL A 95 7.29 9.62 8.63
C VAL A 95 6.71 10.05 7.29
N ARG A 96 7.16 11.20 6.79
CA ARG A 96 6.78 11.69 5.47
C ARG A 96 7.25 10.71 4.39
N GLU A 97 6.35 10.38 3.46
CA GLU A 97 6.61 9.39 2.40
C GLU A 97 7.83 9.77 1.55
N GLU A 98 8.00 11.06 1.24
CA GLU A 98 9.14 11.55 0.46
C GLU A 98 10.49 11.33 1.16
N THR A 99 10.55 11.50 2.49
CA THR A 99 11.76 11.22 3.28
C THR A 99 12.12 9.74 3.19
N MET A 100 11.14 8.87 3.37
CA MET A 100 11.33 7.43 3.28
C MET A 100 11.79 7.01 1.87
N ILE A 101 11.17 7.55 0.81
CA ILE A 101 11.56 7.29 -0.58
C ILE A 101 13.01 7.73 -0.83
N ALA A 102 13.42 8.91 -0.32
CA ALA A 102 14.78 9.41 -0.47
C ALA A 102 15.81 8.46 0.16
N ASP A 103 15.54 7.94 1.37
CA ASP A 103 16.41 6.98 2.05
C ASP A 103 16.58 5.69 1.23
N TYR A 104 15.51 5.18 0.61
CA TYR A 104 15.59 4.01 -0.26
C TYR A 104 16.38 4.28 -1.55
N LYS A 105 16.21 5.45 -2.16
CA LYS A 105 17.01 5.84 -3.33
C LYS A 105 18.49 5.92 -3.01
N GLU A 106 18.85 6.51 -1.87
CA GLU A 106 20.24 6.58 -1.42
C GLU A 106 20.81 5.19 -1.12
N LYS A 107 20.04 4.33 -0.44
CA LYS A 107 20.41 2.94 -0.16
C LYS A 107 20.68 2.14 -1.44
N TYR A 108 19.91 2.38 -2.51
CA TYR A 108 19.99 1.64 -3.76
C TYR A 108 20.76 2.35 -4.88
N LYS A 109 21.41 3.48 -4.61
CA LYS A 109 22.05 4.34 -5.64
C LYS A 109 23.08 3.64 -6.54
N ASN A 110 23.75 2.60 -6.02
CA ASN A 110 24.77 1.84 -6.73
C ASN A 110 24.25 0.50 -7.29
N GLN A 111 22.93 0.26 -7.23
CA GLN A 111 22.30 -0.96 -7.72
C GLN A 111 21.63 -0.71 -9.05
N THR A 112 21.79 -1.64 -9.99
CA THR A 112 21.10 -1.61 -11.29
C THR A 112 19.80 -2.40 -11.25
N HIS A 113 19.74 -3.44 -10.41
CA HIS A 113 18.56 -4.28 -10.20
C HIS A 113 18.15 -4.18 -8.74
N ILE A 114 16.87 -3.93 -8.49
CA ILE A 114 16.34 -3.85 -7.13
C ILE A 114 15.15 -4.78 -6.95
N VAL A 115 14.96 -5.24 -5.72
CA VAL A 115 13.75 -5.92 -5.29
C VAL A 115 12.90 -4.92 -4.51
N ALA A 116 11.67 -4.71 -4.97
CA ALA A 116 10.71 -3.84 -4.33
C ALA A 116 10.41 -4.31 -2.90
N SER A 117 10.22 -3.35 -2.02
CA SER A 117 9.77 -3.60 -0.65
C SER A 117 8.42 -2.96 -0.43
N SER A 118 7.74 -3.28 0.66
CA SER A 118 6.46 -2.66 1.00
C SER A 118 6.52 -1.12 0.99
N ASN A 119 7.64 -0.55 1.42
CA ASN A 119 7.85 0.88 1.56
C ASN A 119 8.46 1.54 0.31
N PHE A 120 8.95 0.74 -0.63
CA PHE A 120 9.56 1.23 -1.87
C PHE A 120 9.21 0.26 -3.00
N THR A 121 8.01 0.45 -3.55
CA THR A 121 7.45 -0.34 -4.64
C THR A 121 6.81 0.59 -5.67
N PRO A 122 6.94 0.28 -6.97
CA PRO A 122 6.09 0.88 -8.00
C PRO A 122 4.61 0.70 -7.65
N LYS A 123 3.82 1.71 -7.99
CA LYS A 123 2.37 1.73 -7.75
C LYS A 123 1.65 1.45 -9.08
N ILE A 124 0.54 0.70 -9.07
CA ILE A 124 -0.24 0.38 -10.30
C ILE A 124 -1.62 1.04 -10.32
N LYS A 125 -2.07 1.57 -11.46
CA LYS A 125 -3.36 2.28 -11.58
C LYS A 125 -4.53 1.47 -11.03
N GLU A 126 -5.40 2.12 -10.26
CA GLU A 126 -6.62 1.49 -9.71
C GLU A 126 -7.52 0.93 -10.83
N SER A 127 -7.57 1.61 -11.99
CA SER A 127 -8.29 1.15 -13.18
C SER A 127 -7.85 -0.23 -13.68
N PHE A 128 -6.55 -0.53 -13.61
CA PHE A 128 -6.02 -1.84 -13.98
C PHE A 128 -6.51 -2.92 -13.01
N MET A 129 -6.46 -2.63 -11.70
CA MET A 129 -6.95 -3.56 -10.66
C MET A 129 -8.46 -3.79 -10.78
N LYS A 130 -9.22 -2.76 -11.12
CA LYS A 130 -10.66 -2.87 -11.39
C LYS A 130 -10.94 -3.77 -12.60
N LEU A 131 -10.20 -3.58 -13.70
CA LEU A 131 -10.32 -4.39 -14.91
C LEU A 131 -10.01 -5.87 -14.64
N LEU A 132 -8.95 -6.14 -13.86
CA LEU A 132 -8.63 -7.50 -13.39
C LEU A 132 -9.77 -8.11 -12.58
N ASN A 133 -10.28 -7.38 -11.58
CA ASN A 133 -11.35 -7.85 -10.71
C ASN A 133 -12.65 -8.14 -11.49
N GLU A 134 -13.02 -7.27 -12.42
CA GLU A 134 -14.19 -7.46 -13.28
C GLU A 134 -14.07 -8.72 -14.15
N ASP A 135 -12.88 -8.97 -14.71
CA ASP A 135 -12.63 -10.19 -15.48
C ASP A 135 -12.76 -11.45 -14.61
N PHE A 136 -12.12 -11.46 -13.44
CA PHE A 136 -12.13 -12.63 -12.56
C PHE A 136 -13.52 -12.94 -12.01
N ASN A 137 -14.32 -11.92 -11.71
CA ASN A 137 -15.71 -12.09 -11.28
C ASN A 137 -16.61 -12.68 -12.38
N LYS A 138 -16.31 -12.43 -13.65
CA LYS A 138 -17.06 -13.02 -14.79
C LYS A 138 -16.73 -14.49 -15.03
N HIS A 139 -15.62 -14.99 -14.49
CA HIS A 139 -15.09 -16.30 -14.81
C HIS A 139 -14.88 -17.14 -13.54
N SER A 140 -15.88 -17.96 -13.20
CA SER A 140 -15.83 -18.87 -12.04
C SER A 140 -14.61 -19.80 -12.01
N SER A 141 -13.95 -20.01 -13.15
CA SER A 141 -12.71 -20.79 -13.26
C SER A 141 -11.53 -20.22 -12.45
N TYR A 142 -11.56 -18.93 -12.07
CA TYR A 142 -10.56 -18.31 -11.20
C TYR A 142 -10.82 -18.52 -9.71
N TYR A 143 -11.99 -19.02 -9.31
CA TYR A 143 -12.30 -19.19 -7.90
C TYR A 143 -11.33 -20.16 -7.21
N ASN A 144 -10.93 -19.78 -5.99
CA ASN A 144 -9.96 -20.47 -5.15
C ASN A 144 -8.58 -20.63 -5.82
N LEU A 145 -8.25 -19.74 -6.76
CA LEU A 145 -6.91 -19.64 -7.31
C LEU A 145 -6.02 -18.90 -6.32
N ARG A 146 -4.91 -19.52 -5.96
CA ARG A 146 -3.81 -18.86 -5.26
C ARG A 146 -2.54 -19.10 -6.05
N LEU A 147 -1.78 -18.04 -6.28
CA LEU A 147 -0.49 -18.12 -6.95
C LEU A 147 0.49 -17.11 -6.36
N SER A 148 1.77 -17.40 -6.47
CA SER A 148 2.84 -16.50 -6.09
C SER A 148 3.86 -16.43 -7.20
N GLY A 149 4.60 -15.33 -7.24
CA GLY A 149 5.56 -15.09 -8.28
C GLY A 149 6.25 -13.76 -8.11
N ARG A 150 6.76 -13.26 -9.21
CA ARG A 150 7.35 -11.93 -9.32
C ARG A 150 6.94 -11.27 -10.62
N ILE A 151 6.71 -9.96 -10.53
CA ILE A 151 6.56 -9.07 -11.68
C ILE A 151 7.89 -8.34 -11.82
N ILE A 152 8.52 -8.42 -12.99
CA ILE A 152 9.78 -7.74 -13.27
C ILE A 152 9.49 -6.61 -14.24
N ILE A 153 9.70 -5.37 -13.81
CA ILE A 153 9.54 -4.18 -14.64
C ILE A 153 10.92 -3.77 -15.14
N PHE A 154 11.05 -3.54 -16.45
CA PHE A 154 12.25 -3.00 -17.10
C PHE A 154 11.94 -1.57 -17.56
N PRO A 155 12.24 -0.54 -16.73
CA PRO A 155 11.80 0.83 -16.99
C PRO A 155 12.33 1.38 -18.32
N LYS A 156 13.59 1.11 -18.65
CA LYS A 156 14.24 1.58 -19.89
C LYS A 156 13.69 0.91 -21.15
N GLU A 157 13.35 -0.38 -21.06
CA GLU A 157 12.81 -1.17 -22.17
C GLU A 157 11.29 -1.03 -22.35
N LYS A 158 10.62 -0.34 -21.41
CA LYS A 158 9.16 -0.22 -21.36
C LYS A 158 8.43 -1.57 -21.36
N LYS A 159 8.94 -2.50 -20.55
CA LYS A 159 8.50 -3.90 -20.56
C LYS A 159 8.21 -4.41 -19.15
N VAL A 160 7.21 -5.28 -19.05
CA VAL A 160 6.88 -6.02 -17.82
C VAL A 160 6.94 -7.52 -18.09
N LYS A 161 7.48 -8.29 -17.14
CA LYS A 161 7.58 -9.74 -17.21
C LYS A 161 6.99 -10.43 -15.97
N THR A 162 6.09 -11.33 -16.30
CA THR A 162 5.35 -12.36 -15.56
C THR A 162 6.11 -13.61 -15.15
N GLU A 163 6.56 -13.81 -13.91
CA GLU A 163 7.10 -15.12 -13.51
C GLU A 163 6.33 -15.72 -12.33
N ILE A 164 5.56 -16.77 -12.60
CA ILE A 164 4.80 -17.50 -11.58
C ILE A 164 5.66 -18.64 -11.05
N THR A 165 5.90 -18.66 -9.74
CA THR A 165 6.74 -19.67 -9.06
C THR A 165 5.91 -20.79 -8.47
N ASN A 166 4.77 -20.47 -7.85
CA ASN A 166 3.84 -21.45 -7.29
C ASN A 166 2.41 -21.12 -7.67
N SER A 167 1.59 -22.15 -7.84
CA SER A 167 0.14 -22.00 -7.98
C SER A 167 -0.59 -23.23 -7.46
N THR A 168 -1.82 -23.04 -6.97
CA THR A 168 -2.74 -24.14 -6.67
C THR A 168 -3.17 -24.91 -7.92
N ARG A 169 -2.88 -24.39 -9.12
CA ARG A 169 -3.14 -25.05 -10.41
C ARG A 169 -1.82 -25.21 -11.17
N LYS A 170 -1.54 -26.41 -11.69
CA LYS A 170 -0.23 -26.73 -12.31
C LYS A 170 -0.05 -26.21 -13.73
N ASP A 171 -1.10 -26.23 -14.56
CA ASP A 171 -1.00 -25.77 -15.95
C ASP A 171 -2.36 -25.35 -16.45
N SER A 172 -2.61 -24.04 -16.48
CA SER A 172 -3.96 -23.55 -16.73
C SER A 172 -3.92 -22.28 -17.56
N ILE A 173 -4.88 -22.18 -18.49
CA ILE A 173 -5.11 -21.00 -19.34
C ILE A 173 -5.21 -19.73 -18.48
N GLN A 174 -5.69 -19.87 -17.24
CA GLN A 174 -5.78 -18.82 -16.23
C GLN A 174 -4.42 -18.23 -15.87
N LEU A 175 -3.38 -19.05 -15.66
CA LEU A 175 -2.03 -18.56 -15.34
C LEU A 175 -1.46 -17.74 -16.50
N LYS A 176 -1.67 -18.22 -17.75
CA LYS A 176 -1.26 -17.48 -18.95
C LYS A 176 -2.01 -16.15 -19.08
N ARG A 177 -3.31 -16.15 -18.79
CA ARG A 177 -4.14 -14.93 -18.85
C ARG A 177 -3.71 -13.90 -17.79
N ILE A 178 -3.47 -14.32 -16.55
CA ILE A 178 -2.97 -13.46 -15.47
C ILE A 178 -1.60 -12.88 -15.84
N SER A 179 -0.66 -13.73 -16.28
CA SER A 179 0.64 -13.26 -16.74
C SER A 179 0.52 -12.26 -17.89
N ASN A 180 -0.38 -12.49 -18.84
CA ASN A 180 -0.61 -11.56 -19.96
C ASN A 180 -1.16 -10.21 -19.49
N TYR A 181 -2.03 -10.17 -18.48
CA TYR A 181 -2.49 -8.90 -17.93
C TYR A 181 -1.33 -8.07 -17.41
N PHE A 182 -0.48 -8.64 -16.55
CA PHE A 182 0.67 -7.92 -15.99
C PHE A 182 1.75 -7.62 -17.03
N ASN A 183 2.03 -8.54 -17.97
CA ASN A 183 3.02 -8.31 -19.04
C ASN A 183 2.66 -7.09 -19.92
N ASN A 184 1.37 -6.82 -20.08
CA ASN A 184 0.86 -5.70 -20.88
C ASN A 184 0.56 -4.45 -20.04
N SER A 185 0.92 -4.42 -18.75
CA SER A 185 0.52 -3.35 -17.84
C SER A 185 1.58 -2.26 -17.66
N PHE A 186 2.59 -2.15 -18.53
CA PHE A 186 3.70 -1.20 -18.35
C PHE A 186 3.21 0.24 -18.12
N GLU A 187 2.30 0.71 -18.96
CA GLU A 187 1.73 2.07 -18.91
C GLU A 187 0.80 2.29 -17.69
N ASP A 188 0.48 1.23 -16.94
CA ASP A 188 -0.30 1.30 -15.71
C ASP A 188 0.56 1.48 -14.46
N TRP A 189 1.89 1.43 -14.55
CA TRP A 189 2.79 1.60 -13.41
C TRP A 189 3.33 3.04 -13.26
N ASP A 190 3.49 3.49 -12.01
CA ASP A 190 4.14 4.76 -11.68
C ASP A 190 5.58 4.43 -11.35
N LEU A 191 6.44 4.79 -12.30
CA LEU A 191 7.85 4.46 -12.30
C LEU A 191 8.73 5.68 -12.05
N LYS A 192 8.17 6.83 -11.66
CA LYS A 192 8.93 8.09 -11.51
C LYS A 192 10.18 7.94 -10.64
N ASP A 193 10.09 7.15 -9.57
CA ASP A 193 11.15 6.90 -8.61
C ASP A 193 12.05 5.71 -8.98
N PHE A 194 11.76 5.06 -10.10
CA PHE A 194 12.33 3.78 -10.52
C PHE A 194 13.01 3.83 -11.89
N MET A 195 12.93 4.95 -12.62
CA MET A 195 13.51 5.10 -13.97
C MET A 195 15.03 4.90 -14.05
N ALA A 196 15.75 5.06 -12.93
CA ALA A 196 17.20 4.88 -12.88
C ALA A 196 17.63 3.40 -12.94
N TYR A 197 16.76 2.48 -12.53
CA TYR A 197 17.09 1.06 -12.45
C TYR A 197 16.88 0.36 -13.80
N GLU A 198 17.69 -0.67 -14.06
CA GLU A 198 17.52 -1.56 -15.21
C GLU A 198 16.33 -2.49 -15.01
N SER A 199 16.15 -3.00 -13.79
CA SER A 199 14.95 -3.77 -13.44
C SER A 199 14.49 -3.56 -12.00
N VAL A 200 13.18 -3.63 -11.80
CA VAL A 200 12.53 -3.65 -10.49
C VAL A 200 11.72 -4.93 -10.38
N GLU A 201 12.08 -5.79 -9.43
CA GLU A 201 11.38 -7.03 -9.14
C GLU A 201 10.35 -6.82 -8.03
N LEU A 202 9.09 -7.16 -8.27
CA LEU A 202 8.00 -7.07 -7.31
C LEU A 202 7.51 -8.49 -6.98
N PRO A 203 7.94 -9.09 -5.86
CA PRO A 203 7.38 -10.33 -5.36
C PRO A 203 5.90 -10.14 -5.04
N PHE A 204 5.07 -11.11 -5.41
CA PHE A 204 3.64 -11.03 -5.16
C PHE A 204 3.01 -12.36 -4.76
N VAL A 205 1.91 -12.26 -4.02
CA VAL A 205 0.96 -13.33 -3.77
C VAL A 205 -0.40 -12.83 -4.26
N PHE A 206 -1.03 -13.62 -5.10
CA PHE A 206 -2.33 -13.32 -5.68
C PHE A 206 -3.33 -14.40 -5.28
N GLU A 207 -4.48 -13.98 -4.76
CA GLU A 207 -5.53 -14.88 -4.29
C GLU A 207 -6.90 -14.40 -4.79
N VAL A 208 -7.65 -15.31 -5.41
CA VAL A 208 -9.03 -15.08 -5.83
C VAL A 208 -9.94 -15.90 -4.93
N LYS A 209 -10.68 -15.21 -4.06
CA LYS A 209 -11.69 -15.83 -3.19
C LYS A 209 -13.06 -15.73 -3.86
N LYS A 210 -13.84 -16.81 -3.78
CA LYS A 210 -15.25 -16.76 -4.15
C LYS A 210 -16.00 -16.04 -3.04
N ASN A 211 -16.46 -14.81 -3.31
CA ASN A 211 -17.39 -14.14 -2.42
C ASN A 211 -18.78 -14.73 -2.66
N TRP A 212 -19.33 -15.41 -1.65
CA TRP A 212 -20.76 -15.71 -1.64
C TRP A 212 -21.51 -14.40 -1.41
N PRO A 213 -22.60 -14.09 -2.13
CA PRO A 213 -23.48 -13.01 -1.70
C PRO A 213 -23.94 -13.32 -0.27
N SER A 214 -23.73 -12.38 0.63
CA SER A 214 -24.31 -12.42 1.97
C SER A 214 -25.83 -12.39 1.79
N ASN A 215 -26.52 -13.44 2.24
CA ASN A 215 -27.98 -13.46 2.32
C ASN A 215 -28.48 -12.37 3.26
#